data_AF-A0A8H7B9L2-F1
#
_entry.id   AF-A0A8H7B9L2-F1
#
_cell.length_a   1.000
_cell.length_b   1.000
_cell.length_c   1.000
_cell.angle_alpha   90.00
_cell.angle_beta   90.00
_cell.angle_gamma   90.00
#
_symmetry.space_group_name_H-M   'P 1'
#
loop_
_entity.id
_entity.type
_entity.pdbx_description
1 polymer ?
#
loop_
_entity_poly.entity_id
_entity_poly.type
_entity_poly.pdbx_seq_one_letter_code
_entity_poly.pdbx_strand_id
1 'polypeptide(L)'
;MCWLQVLLSSGSSTDADDERSDTSTVLSSGEMGPDSTYENSNNKYIPLQEAGKGTIGQVTFCARRPSLVASPSMTNLTAQGPGLLAMKIASREMLSDMIATEIIVLQRIHSFFAAADDGTIAKHLPDLVDFDPIIDGGSRWLAVHPIRGFDLERLCVVISHIVQPSSANYVTYSLSFPAIPEVLVLHIAKQLTGAVEWLHDIANIAHNDVFGGNVMLDLSSWHNGPGFTMPTIVLIDFNRASLNPNEKQKGADRSFVAHELEDTSTPKRSSTWWNGFISFLKINKSQYLQEKSLTFIEFKDQFGAEINRRLEEVTEDEIGQVQGLLDMVAEKEVRFPSEDRIREVLEQREDG
;
A
#
# COMPACT_ATOMS: atom_id res chain seq x y z
N MET A 1 12.76 -16.09 -21.46
CA MET A 1 12.19 -17.30 -20.85
C MET A 1 11.04 -16.86 -19.97
N CYS A 2 9.82 -17.24 -20.36
CA CYS A 2 8.57 -16.96 -19.66
C CYS A 2 8.46 -17.79 -18.39
N TRP A 3 8.04 -17.20 -17.26
CA TRP A 3 7.18 -17.82 -16.25
C TRP A 3 6.60 -16.70 -15.35
N LEU A 4 5.30 -16.41 -15.45
CA LEU A 4 4.50 -15.85 -14.35
C LEU A 4 3.01 -16.01 -14.64
N GLN A 5 2.38 -16.98 -13.97
CA GLN A 5 0.93 -17.13 -13.87
C GLN A 5 0.64 -17.74 -12.51
N VAL A 6 0.66 -16.93 -11.45
CA VAL A 6 0.17 -17.28 -10.10
C VAL A 6 -0.18 -15.98 -9.38
N LEU A 7 -1.38 -15.93 -8.78
CA LEU A 7 -1.94 -14.92 -7.86
C LEU A 7 -2.63 -13.68 -8.44
N LEU A 8 -3.73 -13.91 -9.18
CA LEU A 8 -4.94 -13.13 -9.00
C LEU A 8 -6.00 -14.06 -8.41
N SER A 9 -6.09 -14.18 -7.09
CA SER A 9 -7.24 -14.72 -6.37
C SER A 9 -7.03 -14.69 -4.86
N SER A 10 -7.69 -13.76 -4.19
CA SER A 10 -8.11 -13.92 -2.80
C SER A 10 -9.62 -13.74 -2.72
N GLY A 11 -10.33 -14.86 -2.93
CA GLY A 11 -11.66 -15.13 -2.35
C GLY A 11 -12.90 -15.01 -3.24
N SER A 12 -13.32 -16.12 -3.86
CA SER A 12 -14.67 -16.71 -3.71
C SER A 12 -14.88 -17.96 -4.58
N SER A 13 -15.08 -19.10 -3.92
CA SER A 13 -15.91 -20.28 -4.25
C SER A 13 -16.23 -20.69 -5.70
N THR A 14 -15.95 -21.98 -5.92
CA THR A 14 -16.64 -23.02 -6.73
C THR A 14 -16.45 -23.13 -8.24
N ASP A 15 -16.15 -24.38 -8.60
CA ASP A 15 -16.27 -25.09 -9.86
C ASP A 15 -15.21 -24.85 -10.96
N ALA A 16 -14.42 -25.90 -11.12
CA ALA A 16 -13.56 -26.16 -12.25
C ALA A 16 -14.42 -26.35 -13.50
N ASP A 17 -14.13 -25.57 -14.53
CA ASP A 17 -14.00 -26.09 -15.89
C ASP A 17 -12.99 -25.25 -16.67
N ASP A 18 -12.26 -25.97 -17.50
CA ASP A 18 -10.89 -25.75 -17.94
C ASP A 18 -10.92 -25.31 -19.41
N GLU A 19 -10.56 -24.05 -19.71
CA GLU A 19 -10.16 -23.66 -21.07
C GLU A 19 -8.93 -22.74 -21.04
N ARG A 20 -7.79 -23.35 -21.40
CA ARG A 20 -6.51 -22.69 -21.70
C ARG A 20 -6.63 -21.74 -22.88
N SER A 21 -6.35 -20.46 -22.65
CA SER A 21 -6.01 -19.50 -23.71
C SER A 21 -4.60 -18.96 -23.48
N ASP A 22 -3.65 -19.44 -24.27
CA ASP A 22 -2.28 -18.91 -24.36
C ASP A 22 -2.32 -17.47 -24.89
N THR A 23 -1.96 -16.49 -24.06
CA THR A 23 -1.73 -15.10 -24.50
C THR A 23 -0.31 -14.66 -24.17
N SER A 24 0.54 -14.72 -25.20
CA SER A 24 1.82 -14.03 -25.25
C SER A 24 1.57 -12.51 -25.26
N THR A 25 1.88 -11.82 -24.15
CA THR A 25 1.74 -10.36 -24.02
C THR A 25 2.85 -9.64 -24.79
N VAL A 26 2.62 -9.39 -26.07
CA VAL A 26 3.26 -8.27 -26.77
C VAL A 26 2.52 -7.01 -26.32
N LEU A 27 3.23 -6.04 -25.76
CA LEU A 27 2.69 -4.72 -25.40
C LEU A 27 2.31 -3.97 -26.69
N SER A 28 1.16 -4.33 -27.24
CA SER A 28 0.46 -3.51 -28.23
C SER A 28 -0.08 -2.29 -27.49
N SER A 29 0.21 -1.10 -28.02
CA SER A 29 -0.51 0.13 -27.70
C SER A 29 -1.96 -0.04 -28.14
N GLY A 30 -2.74 -0.79 -27.37
CA GLY A 30 -4.15 -1.00 -27.63
C GLY A 30 -4.85 0.34 -27.57
N GLU A 31 -5.36 0.79 -28.72
CA GLU A 31 -6.32 1.88 -28.79
C GLU A 31 -7.47 1.52 -27.84
N MET A 32 -7.58 2.25 -26.72
CA MET A 32 -8.73 2.13 -25.83
C MET A 32 -9.96 2.50 -26.65
N GLY A 33 -10.92 1.57 -26.75
CA GLY A 33 -12.17 1.82 -27.46
C GLY A 33 -12.89 3.06 -26.91
N PRO A 34 -13.68 3.77 -27.74
CA PRO A 34 -14.32 5.04 -27.40
C PRO A 34 -15.33 4.98 -26.22
N ASP A 35 -15.71 3.79 -25.74
CA ASP A 35 -16.50 3.63 -24.51
C ASP A 35 -15.63 3.57 -23.23
N SER A 36 -14.39 4.07 -23.28
CA SER A 36 -13.48 3.98 -22.15
C SER A 36 -14.05 4.77 -20.96
N THR A 37 -14.14 4.11 -19.81
CA THR A 37 -14.56 4.65 -18.51
C THR A 37 -13.87 5.97 -18.12
N TYR A 38 -12.78 6.31 -18.80
CA TYR A 38 -12.01 7.55 -18.64
C TYR A 38 -12.66 8.80 -19.27
N GLU A 39 -13.57 8.67 -20.24
CA GLU A 39 -14.27 9.84 -20.83
C GLU A 39 -15.09 10.61 -19.77
N ASN A 40 -15.50 9.90 -18.71
CA ASN A 40 -16.24 10.44 -17.58
C ASN A 40 -15.40 11.21 -16.55
N SER A 41 -14.08 11.27 -16.70
CA SER A 41 -13.19 12.08 -15.86
C SER A 41 -13.19 13.57 -16.24
N ASN A 42 -14.19 14.02 -17.01
CA ASN A 42 -14.30 15.37 -17.58
C ASN A 42 -13.05 15.80 -18.37
N ASN A 43 -12.34 14.85 -18.97
CA ASN A 43 -11.05 15.10 -19.63
C ASN A 43 -9.99 15.77 -18.74
N LYS A 44 -10.13 15.71 -17.40
CA LYS A 44 -9.17 16.33 -16.47
C LYS A 44 -7.83 15.60 -16.40
N TYR A 45 -7.84 14.31 -16.71
CA TYR A 45 -6.72 13.42 -16.48
C TYR A 45 -6.34 12.65 -17.75
N ILE A 46 -5.07 12.30 -17.88
CA ILE A 46 -4.54 11.47 -18.95
C ILE A 46 -4.01 10.19 -18.31
N PRO A 47 -4.57 9.01 -18.61
CA PRO A 47 -4.06 7.75 -18.10
C PRO A 47 -2.67 7.47 -18.68
N LEU A 48 -1.76 7.02 -17.83
CA LEU A 48 -0.37 6.73 -18.19
C LEU A 48 -0.09 5.23 -18.12
N GLN A 49 -0.40 4.60 -16.99
CA GLN A 49 -0.02 3.22 -16.72
C GLN A 49 -0.92 2.61 -15.64
N GLU A 50 -1.33 1.35 -15.81
CA GLU A 50 -1.98 0.59 -14.74
C GLU A 50 -1.02 0.40 -13.55
N ALA A 51 -1.48 0.74 -12.34
CA ALA A 51 -0.79 0.53 -11.08
C ALA A 51 -1.19 -0.81 -10.44
N GLY A 52 -2.45 -1.20 -10.62
CA GLY A 52 -2.99 -2.48 -10.15
C GLY A 52 -4.45 -2.66 -10.53
N LYS A 53 -4.93 -3.90 -10.46
CA LYS A 53 -6.32 -4.26 -10.75
C LYS A 53 -6.81 -5.29 -9.74
N GLY A 54 -7.96 -5.01 -9.16
CA GLY A 54 -8.60 -5.88 -8.17
C GLY A 54 -10.09 -6.08 -8.47
N THR A 55 -10.78 -6.69 -7.51
CA THR A 55 -12.22 -6.99 -7.63
C THR A 55 -13.06 -5.72 -7.75
N ILE A 56 -12.70 -4.66 -7.01
CA ILE A 56 -13.48 -3.41 -6.95
C ILE A 56 -13.26 -2.53 -8.17
N GLY A 57 -12.04 -2.53 -8.69
CA GLY A 57 -11.65 -1.57 -9.70
C GLY A 57 -10.23 -1.74 -10.18
N GLN A 58 -9.83 -0.79 -11.00
CA GLN A 58 -8.48 -0.64 -11.49
C GLN A 58 -7.92 0.66 -10.95
N VAL A 59 -6.65 0.63 -10.53
CA VAL A 59 -5.88 1.82 -10.19
C VAL A 59 -4.93 2.11 -11.34
N THR A 60 -4.97 3.34 -11.83
CA THR A 60 -4.16 3.81 -12.96
C THR A 60 -3.42 5.07 -12.54
N PHE A 61 -2.13 5.11 -12.84
CA PHE A 61 -1.36 6.34 -12.77
C PHE A 61 -1.83 7.30 -13.87
N CYS A 62 -2.16 8.52 -13.48
CA CYS A 62 -2.67 9.56 -14.38
C CYS A 62 -1.87 10.85 -14.23
N ALA A 63 -1.66 11.56 -15.34
CA ALA A 63 -1.21 12.94 -15.32
C ALA A 63 -2.42 13.89 -15.36
N ARG A 64 -2.39 14.98 -14.59
CA ARG A 64 -3.38 16.05 -14.68
C ARG A 64 -3.14 16.92 -15.91
N ARG A 65 -4.18 17.23 -16.68
CA ARG A 65 -4.07 18.12 -17.85
C ARG A 65 -3.76 19.56 -17.44
N PRO A 66 -2.72 20.22 -17.99
CA PRO A 66 -2.32 21.58 -17.62
C PRO A 66 -3.40 22.63 -17.91
N SER A 67 -4.14 22.46 -19.02
CA SER A 67 -5.12 23.44 -19.54
C SER A 67 -6.30 23.74 -18.60
N LEU A 68 -6.51 22.92 -17.56
CA LEU A 68 -7.58 23.10 -16.57
C LEU A 68 -7.06 23.63 -15.21
N VAL A 69 -5.76 23.92 -15.09
CA VAL A 69 -5.11 24.45 -13.88
C VAL A 69 -5.10 25.99 -13.92
N ALA A 70 -6.26 26.61 -14.16
CA ALA A 70 -6.38 28.09 -14.17
C ALA A 70 -6.58 28.70 -12.76
N SER A 71 -6.56 27.88 -11.69
CA SER A 71 -6.82 28.35 -10.34
C SER A 71 -5.51 28.69 -9.60
N PRO A 72 -5.26 29.96 -9.21
CA PRO A 72 -4.01 30.42 -8.57
C PRO A 72 -3.73 29.82 -7.19
N SER A 73 -4.67 29.08 -6.60
CA SER A 73 -4.58 28.49 -5.25
C SER A 73 -3.65 27.27 -5.15
N MET A 74 -3.00 26.85 -6.23
CA MET A 74 -2.26 25.57 -6.32
C MET A 74 -0.74 25.71 -6.52
N THR A 75 -0.14 26.82 -6.10
CA THR A 75 1.32 27.09 -6.25
C THR A 75 2.24 26.17 -5.43
N ASN A 76 1.73 25.26 -4.60
CA ASN A 76 2.55 24.32 -3.82
C ASN A 76 2.80 22.95 -4.50
N LEU A 77 2.25 22.71 -5.70
CA LEU A 77 2.47 21.44 -6.43
C LEU A 77 3.88 21.29 -7.02
N THR A 78 4.73 22.33 -6.95
CA THR A 78 6.08 22.31 -7.53
C THR A 78 7.05 21.36 -6.81
N ALA A 79 6.74 20.89 -5.59
CA ALA A 79 7.61 19.97 -4.85
C ALA A 79 7.40 18.48 -5.20
N GLN A 80 6.27 18.10 -5.80
CA GLN A 80 5.93 16.68 -6.07
C GLN A 80 5.99 16.27 -7.55
N GLY A 81 6.45 17.16 -8.43
CA GLY A 81 6.52 16.90 -9.87
C GLY A 81 5.18 17.09 -10.60
N PRO A 82 5.14 16.84 -11.92
CA PRO A 82 4.04 17.21 -12.79
C PRO A 82 2.78 16.38 -12.52
N GLY A 83 1.94 16.79 -11.56
CA GLY A 83 0.52 16.42 -11.45
C GLY A 83 0.19 14.92 -11.56
N LEU A 84 1.10 14.03 -11.12
CA LEU A 84 0.92 12.59 -11.16
C LEU A 84 -0.01 12.17 -10.01
N LEU A 85 -1.01 11.35 -10.35
CA LEU A 85 -2.03 10.86 -9.43
C LEU A 85 -2.20 9.36 -9.59
N ALA A 86 -2.65 8.68 -8.52
CA ALA A 86 -3.19 7.33 -8.61
C ALA A 86 -4.72 7.43 -8.62
N MET A 87 -5.34 7.09 -9.74
CA MET A 87 -6.79 7.14 -9.90
C MET A 87 -7.37 5.74 -9.82
N LYS A 88 -8.30 5.54 -8.89
CA LYS A 88 -9.07 4.30 -8.76
C LYS A 88 -10.42 4.48 -9.44
N ILE A 89 -10.74 3.58 -10.36
CA ILE A 89 -11.99 3.59 -11.12
C ILE A 89 -12.74 2.29 -10.84
N ALA A 90 -14.03 2.40 -10.51
CA ALA A 90 -14.90 1.25 -10.31
C ALA A 90 -14.97 0.40 -11.58
N SER A 91 -14.81 -0.93 -11.45
CA SER A 91 -14.88 -1.84 -12.60
C SER A 91 -16.29 -2.03 -13.13
N ARG A 92 -17.30 -1.81 -12.27
CA ARG A 92 -18.73 -1.99 -12.54
C ARG A 92 -19.53 -0.96 -11.75
N GLU A 93 -20.68 -0.59 -12.28
CA GLU A 93 -21.61 0.36 -11.64
C GLU A 93 -22.05 -0.10 -10.24
N MET A 94 -22.23 -1.41 -10.05
CA MET A 94 -22.59 -2.02 -8.75
C MET A 94 -21.52 -1.89 -7.65
N LEU A 95 -20.32 -1.40 -7.97
CA LEU A 95 -19.23 -1.22 -7.02
C LEU A 95 -18.95 0.27 -6.74
N SER A 96 -19.82 1.15 -7.25
CA SER A 96 -19.73 2.60 -7.07
C SER A 96 -19.98 3.03 -5.62
N ASP A 97 -20.73 2.25 -4.85
CA ASP A 97 -20.96 2.43 -3.42
C ASP A 97 -19.69 2.22 -2.58
N MET A 98 -18.83 1.29 -2.99
CA MET A 98 -17.55 1.03 -2.34
C MET A 98 -16.56 2.18 -2.58
N ILE A 99 -16.53 2.76 -3.79
CA ILE A 99 -15.74 3.98 -4.08
C ILE A 99 -16.31 5.17 -3.29
N ALA A 100 -17.63 5.32 -3.21
CA ALA A 100 -18.25 6.36 -2.40
C ALA A 100 -17.90 6.21 -0.91
N THR A 101 -17.89 4.98 -0.39
CA THR A 101 -17.49 4.68 1.00
C THR A 101 -16.04 5.13 1.24
N GLU A 102 -15.12 4.77 0.34
CA GLU A 102 -13.72 5.17 0.42
C GLU A 102 -13.56 6.70 0.40
N ILE A 103 -14.28 7.40 -0.49
CA ILE A 103 -14.28 8.87 -0.55
C ILE A 103 -14.76 9.47 0.78
N ILE A 104 -15.89 9.01 1.33
CA ILE A 104 -16.46 9.52 2.58
C ILE A 104 -15.46 9.35 3.73
N VAL A 105 -14.79 8.20 3.79
CA VAL A 105 -13.80 7.87 4.82
C VAL A 105 -12.57 8.76 4.68
N LEU A 106 -12.01 8.90 3.48
CA LEU A 106 -10.84 9.75 3.23
C LEU A 106 -11.14 11.24 3.47
N GLN A 107 -12.33 11.73 3.11
CA GLN A 107 -12.77 13.08 3.45
C GLN A 107 -12.84 13.31 4.96
N ARG A 108 -13.36 12.33 5.71
CA ARG A 108 -13.41 12.39 7.17
C ARG A 108 -12.00 12.42 7.76
N ILE A 109 -11.10 11.55 7.29
CA ILE A 109 -9.69 11.53 7.71
C ILE A 109 -9.05 12.92 7.47
N HIS A 110 -9.20 13.47 6.25
CA HIS A 110 -8.63 14.77 5.90
C HIS A 110 -9.19 15.91 6.76
N SER A 111 -10.45 15.83 7.19
CA SER A 111 -11.04 16.83 8.09
C SER A 111 -10.35 16.91 9.46
N PHE A 112 -9.75 15.81 9.94
CA PHE A 112 -8.95 15.82 11.17
C PHE A 112 -7.58 16.47 10.97
N PHE A 113 -6.95 16.32 9.80
CA PHE A 113 -5.66 16.95 9.50
C PHE A 113 -5.77 18.47 9.36
N ALA A 114 -6.89 18.97 8.85
CA ALA A 114 -7.12 20.41 8.82
C ALA A 114 -7.25 21.03 10.22
N ALA A 115 -7.64 20.23 11.21
CA ALA A 115 -7.86 20.67 12.59
C ALA A 115 -6.65 20.45 13.51
N ALA A 116 -5.79 19.49 13.19
CA ALA A 116 -4.62 19.14 13.98
C ALA A 116 -3.33 19.62 13.28
N ASP A 117 -2.44 20.30 13.99
CA ASP A 117 -1.06 20.57 13.53
C ASP A 117 -0.18 19.29 13.53
N ASP A 118 -0.83 18.14 13.45
CA ASP A 118 -0.21 16.82 13.54
C ASP A 118 0.04 16.27 12.13
N GLY A 119 1.03 16.84 11.45
CA GLY A 119 1.50 16.33 10.16
C GLY A 119 2.14 14.95 10.24
N THR A 120 2.32 14.36 11.42
CA THR A 120 3.03 13.08 11.56
C THR A 120 2.19 11.89 11.10
N ILE A 121 0.87 11.94 11.28
CA ILE A 121 -0.02 10.84 10.91
C ILE A 121 -0.49 10.91 9.45
N ALA A 122 -0.58 12.11 8.87
CA ALA A 122 -1.11 12.32 7.53
C ALA A 122 -0.35 11.55 6.45
N LYS A 123 0.97 11.38 6.62
CA LYS A 123 1.82 10.60 5.72
C LYS A 123 1.54 9.10 5.71
N HIS A 124 0.80 8.59 6.70
CA HIS A 124 0.46 7.17 6.83
C HIS A 124 -0.89 6.80 6.20
N LEU A 125 -1.57 7.77 5.60
CA LEU A 125 -2.91 7.63 5.05
C LEU A 125 -2.96 8.25 3.64
N PRO A 126 -3.86 7.79 2.74
CA PRO A 126 -3.93 8.31 1.38
C PRO A 126 -4.46 9.75 1.40
N ASP A 127 -3.82 10.62 0.62
CA ASP A 127 -4.26 12.00 0.47
C ASP A 127 -5.21 12.12 -0.73
N LEU A 128 -6.50 12.34 -0.46
CA LEU A 128 -7.57 12.45 -1.46
C LEU A 128 -7.49 13.80 -2.19
N VAL A 129 -7.22 13.74 -3.49
CA VAL A 129 -6.98 14.93 -4.34
C VAL A 129 -8.23 15.37 -5.10
N ASP A 130 -8.93 14.42 -5.73
CA ASP A 130 -10.14 14.68 -6.53
C ASP A 130 -11.01 13.42 -6.55
N PHE A 131 -12.28 13.57 -6.87
CA PHE A 131 -13.22 12.45 -6.97
C PHE A 131 -14.45 12.80 -7.81
N ASP A 132 -15.12 11.76 -8.33
CA ASP A 132 -16.44 11.89 -8.94
C ASP A 132 -17.48 12.15 -7.84
N PRO A 133 -18.29 13.21 -7.93
CA PRO A 133 -19.30 13.53 -6.92
C PRO A 133 -20.17 12.32 -6.58
N ILE A 134 -20.47 12.14 -5.30
CA ILE A 134 -21.32 11.05 -4.84
C ILE A 134 -22.77 11.39 -5.20
N ILE A 135 -23.38 10.61 -6.09
CA ILE A 135 -24.77 10.76 -6.56
C ILE A 135 -25.49 9.44 -6.27
N ASP A 136 -26.66 9.52 -5.64
CA ASP A 136 -27.49 8.37 -5.25
C ASP A 136 -26.72 7.27 -4.46
N GLY A 137 -25.69 7.69 -3.71
CA GLY A 137 -24.86 6.81 -2.88
C GLY A 137 -23.68 6.16 -3.60
N GLY A 138 -23.48 6.43 -4.89
CA GLY A 138 -22.37 5.89 -5.69
C GLY A 138 -21.41 6.97 -6.19
N SER A 139 -20.17 6.57 -6.46
CA SER A 139 -19.16 7.37 -7.15
C SER A 139 -18.35 6.48 -8.09
N ARG A 140 -17.94 7.00 -9.26
CA ARG A 140 -17.26 6.18 -10.27
C ARG A 140 -15.75 6.11 -10.08
N TRP A 141 -15.15 7.15 -9.52
CA TRP A 141 -13.70 7.23 -9.36
C TRP A 141 -13.28 8.16 -8.24
N LEU A 142 -12.07 7.91 -7.72
CA LEU A 142 -11.34 8.81 -6.83
C LEU A 142 -9.88 8.89 -7.27
N ALA A 143 -9.21 9.98 -6.92
CA ALA A 143 -7.80 10.20 -7.20
C ALA A 143 -7.07 10.60 -5.92
N VAL A 144 -5.95 9.94 -5.66
CA VAL A 144 -5.06 10.20 -4.52
C VAL A 144 -3.64 10.51 -4.99
N HIS A 145 -2.81 11.07 -4.11
CA HIS A 145 -1.38 11.13 -4.37
C HIS A 145 -0.79 9.72 -4.53
N PRO A 146 0.09 9.49 -5.52
CA PRO A 146 0.65 8.18 -5.77
C PRO A 146 1.68 7.84 -4.68
N ILE A 147 1.54 6.65 -4.10
CA ILE A 147 2.51 6.11 -3.14
C ILE A 147 3.65 5.48 -3.93
N ARG A 148 4.89 5.96 -3.75
CA ARG A 148 6.04 5.56 -4.57
C ARG A 148 6.76 4.35 -3.96
N GLY A 149 6.16 3.18 -4.08
CA GLY A 149 6.81 1.93 -3.68
C GLY A 149 5.97 0.69 -3.98
N PHE A 150 5.93 -0.23 -3.03
CA PHE A 150 5.28 -1.55 -3.16
C PHE A 150 4.55 -1.94 -1.89
N ASP A 151 3.60 -2.86 -2.00
CA ASP A 151 2.88 -3.43 -0.87
C ASP A 151 3.70 -4.49 -0.10
N LEU A 152 3.37 -4.74 1.16
CA LEU A 152 4.05 -5.73 2.01
C LEU A 152 3.98 -7.15 1.44
N GLU A 153 2.89 -7.49 0.74
CA GLU A 153 2.75 -8.81 0.13
C GLU A 153 3.82 -9.04 -0.94
N ARG A 154 4.11 -8.04 -1.80
CA ARG A 154 5.21 -8.10 -2.77
C ARG A 154 6.58 -8.24 -2.11
N LEU A 155 6.83 -7.58 -0.98
CA LEU A 155 8.07 -7.77 -0.21
C LEU A 155 8.24 -9.24 0.18
N CYS A 156 7.20 -9.85 0.75
CA CYS A 156 7.19 -11.25 1.15
C CYS A 156 7.38 -12.21 -0.03
N VAL A 157 6.76 -11.92 -1.19
CA VAL A 157 6.88 -12.71 -2.42
C VAL A 157 8.31 -12.68 -2.96
N VAL A 158 8.94 -11.50 -3.07
CA VAL A 158 10.33 -11.38 -3.57
C VAL A 158 11.28 -12.17 -2.70
N ILE A 159 11.13 -12.07 -1.37
CA ILE A 159 11.96 -12.81 -0.41
C ILE A 159 11.75 -14.32 -0.57
N SER A 160 10.50 -14.78 -0.68
CA SER A 160 10.17 -16.19 -0.84
C SER A 160 10.68 -16.78 -2.16
N HIS A 161 10.68 -16.01 -3.24
CA HIS A 161 11.19 -16.47 -4.54
C HIS A 161 12.73 -16.52 -4.60
N ILE A 162 13.43 -15.67 -3.85
CA ILE A 162 14.89 -15.79 -3.69
C ILE A 162 15.24 -17.10 -2.95
N VAL A 163 14.32 -17.60 -2.13
CA VAL A 163 14.52 -18.81 -1.30
C VAL A 163 14.38 -20.11 -2.08
N GLN A 164 13.74 -20.15 -3.24
CA GLN A 164 13.57 -21.38 -4.01
C GLN A 164 14.76 -21.65 -4.95
N PRO A 165 15.63 -22.63 -4.68
CA PRO A 165 16.70 -23.00 -5.61
C PRO A 165 16.09 -23.61 -6.89
N SER A 166 16.50 -23.09 -8.04
CA SER A 166 16.00 -23.50 -9.37
C SER A 166 16.44 -24.90 -9.83
N SER A 167 17.03 -25.72 -8.95
CA SER A 167 17.64 -27.00 -9.29
C SER A 167 17.30 -28.07 -8.24
N ALA A 168 16.73 -29.19 -8.71
CA ALA A 168 16.45 -30.39 -7.90
C ALA A 168 17.73 -31.11 -7.41
N ASN A 169 18.92 -30.67 -7.83
CA ASN A 169 20.17 -31.18 -7.31
C ASN A 169 20.51 -30.45 -6.02
N TYR A 170 20.13 -31.07 -4.90
CA TYR A 170 20.47 -30.69 -3.53
C TYR A 170 21.99 -30.76 -3.28
N VAL A 171 22.74 -29.82 -3.84
CA VAL A 171 24.02 -29.42 -3.28
C VAL A 171 23.69 -28.39 -2.21
N THR A 172 24.01 -28.72 -0.96
CA THR A 172 23.82 -27.92 0.26
C THR A 172 24.57 -26.60 0.19
N TYR A 173 24.14 -25.68 -0.66
CA TYR A 173 24.50 -24.28 -0.54
C TYR A 173 23.68 -23.72 0.61
N SER A 174 24.34 -23.48 1.74
CA SER A 174 23.82 -22.64 2.81
C SER A 174 23.80 -21.19 2.30
N LEU A 175 22.89 -20.91 1.35
CA LEU A 175 22.54 -19.54 1.01
C LEU A 175 21.81 -19.01 2.24
N SER A 176 22.51 -18.20 3.03
CA SER A 176 21.92 -17.44 4.11
C SER A 176 20.97 -16.41 3.50
N PHE A 177 19.73 -16.82 3.25
CA PHE A 177 18.72 -15.96 2.65
C PHE A 177 18.54 -14.68 3.47
N PRO A 178 18.32 -13.51 2.84
CA PRO A 178 18.02 -12.31 3.58
C PRO A 178 16.59 -12.43 4.15
N ALA A 179 16.50 -12.96 5.36
CA ALA A 179 15.47 -12.58 6.32
C ALA A 179 15.16 -11.09 6.22
N ILE A 180 13.88 -10.69 6.32
CA ILE A 180 13.54 -9.27 6.51
C ILE A 180 14.34 -8.78 7.73
N PRO A 181 15.15 -7.72 7.60
CA PRO A 181 15.92 -7.19 8.71
C PRO A 181 15.00 -6.85 9.88
N GLU A 182 15.40 -7.24 11.10
CA GLU A 182 14.63 -7.02 12.32
C GLU A 182 14.19 -5.55 12.47
N VAL A 183 15.11 -4.63 12.17
CA VAL A 183 14.85 -3.19 12.21
C VAL A 183 13.70 -2.76 11.28
N LEU A 184 13.57 -3.37 10.10
CA LEU A 184 12.49 -3.05 9.16
C LEU A 184 11.15 -3.57 9.71
N VAL A 185 11.12 -4.77 10.28
CA VAL A 185 9.91 -5.31 10.94
C VAL A 185 9.47 -4.42 12.09
N LEU A 186 10.41 -3.99 12.95
CA LEU A 186 10.11 -3.11 14.07
C LEU A 186 9.60 -1.73 13.61
N HIS A 187 10.18 -1.21 12.53
CA HIS A 187 9.76 0.04 11.91
C HIS A 187 8.33 -0.05 11.34
N ILE A 188 8.03 -1.12 10.60
CA ILE A 188 6.67 -1.41 10.10
C ILE A 188 5.69 -1.51 11.27
N ALA A 189 6.03 -2.28 12.31
CA ALA A 189 5.20 -2.46 13.49
C ALA A 189 4.85 -1.12 14.14
N LYS A 190 5.87 -0.28 14.39
CA LYS A 190 5.68 1.04 15.00
C LYS A 190 4.73 1.92 14.19
N GLN A 191 4.95 2.04 12.88
CA GLN A 191 4.14 2.93 12.04
C GLN A 191 2.73 2.38 11.82
N LEU A 192 2.58 1.09 11.55
CA LEU A 192 1.28 0.47 11.29
C LEU A 192 0.40 0.47 12.55
N THR A 193 0.97 0.14 13.72
CA THR A 193 0.26 0.24 15.01
C THR A 193 -0.18 1.68 15.27
N GLY A 194 0.69 2.68 15.06
CA GLY A 194 0.32 4.09 15.24
C GLY A 194 -0.79 4.55 14.29
N ALA A 195 -0.74 4.13 13.01
CA ALA A 195 -1.75 4.46 12.02
C ALA A 195 -3.13 3.87 12.38
N VAL A 196 -3.19 2.59 12.73
CA VAL A 196 -4.44 1.91 13.05
C VAL A 196 -5.02 2.40 14.39
N GLU A 197 -4.19 2.66 15.40
CA GLU A 197 -4.61 3.28 16.65
C GLU A 197 -5.24 4.66 16.41
N TRP A 198 -4.60 5.50 15.60
CA TRP A 198 -5.15 6.81 15.29
C TRP A 198 -6.51 6.70 14.57
N LEU A 199 -6.66 5.76 13.62
CA LEU A 199 -7.95 5.50 12.98
C LEU A 199 -9.02 5.11 14.02
N HIS A 200 -8.67 4.25 14.97
CA HIS A 200 -9.60 3.72 15.96
C HIS A 200 -10.01 4.77 17.01
N ASP A 201 -9.04 5.52 17.52
CA ASP A 201 -9.21 6.36 18.71
C ASP A 201 -9.52 7.82 18.37
N ILE A 202 -8.93 8.34 17.28
CA ILE A 202 -9.11 9.73 16.86
C ILE A 202 -10.18 9.84 15.78
N ALA A 203 -10.03 9.07 14.68
CA ALA A 203 -10.96 9.18 13.56
C ALA A 203 -12.28 8.42 13.78
N ASN A 204 -12.29 7.47 14.72
CA ASN A 204 -13.37 6.52 14.99
C ASN A 204 -13.80 5.76 13.72
N ILE A 205 -12.81 5.14 13.09
CA ILE A 205 -12.88 4.38 11.84
C ILE A 205 -12.24 3.01 12.08
N ALA A 206 -12.83 1.93 11.57
CA ALA A 206 -12.12 0.66 11.38
C ALA A 206 -11.92 0.43 9.89
N HIS A 207 -10.76 -0.08 9.51
CA HIS A 207 -10.43 -0.35 8.12
C HIS A 207 -11.18 -1.57 7.58
N ASN A 208 -11.34 -2.61 8.42
CA ASN A 208 -11.96 -3.91 8.11
C ASN A 208 -11.31 -4.72 6.97
N ASP A 209 -10.12 -4.33 6.53
CA ASP A 209 -9.41 -4.98 5.41
C ASP A 209 -7.89 -4.75 5.50
N VAL A 210 -7.35 -4.78 6.73
CA VAL A 210 -5.90 -4.64 6.95
C VAL A 210 -5.22 -5.97 6.59
N PHE A 211 -4.40 -6.00 5.55
CA PHE A 211 -3.52 -7.12 5.19
C PHE A 211 -2.34 -6.61 4.36
N GLY A 212 -1.31 -7.43 4.13
CA GLY A 212 -0.08 -7.01 3.44
C GLY A 212 -0.27 -6.28 2.11
N GLY A 213 -1.23 -6.69 1.28
CA GLY A 213 -1.54 -6.02 0.00
C GLY A 213 -2.15 -4.62 0.14
N ASN A 214 -2.72 -4.29 1.30
CA ASN A 214 -3.27 -2.96 1.61
C ASN A 214 -2.32 -2.10 2.46
N VAL A 215 -1.07 -2.54 2.65
CA VAL A 215 -0.04 -1.80 3.39
C VAL A 215 1.12 -1.51 2.45
N MET A 216 1.24 -0.26 2.00
CA MET A 216 2.28 0.20 1.09
C MET A 216 3.51 0.70 1.84
N LEU A 217 4.69 0.42 1.30
CA LEU A 217 5.97 1.01 1.71
C LEU A 217 6.31 2.14 0.75
N ASP A 218 6.06 3.38 1.16
CA ASP A 218 6.42 4.56 0.39
C ASP A 218 7.92 4.86 0.49
N LEU A 219 8.59 4.84 -0.66
CA LEU A 219 10.01 5.14 -0.81
C LEU A 219 10.23 6.59 -1.29
N SER A 220 9.19 7.42 -1.37
CA SER A 220 9.30 8.81 -1.85
C SER A 220 10.36 9.64 -1.11
N SER A 221 10.55 9.41 0.19
CA SER A 221 11.53 10.11 1.01
C SER A 221 12.99 9.67 0.78
N TRP A 222 13.20 8.54 0.10
CA TRP A 222 14.51 7.94 -0.11
C TRP A 222 15.47 8.88 -0.84
N HIS A 223 14.97 9.61 -1.85
CA HIS A 223 15.82 10.45 -2.71
C HIS A 223 16.00 11.88 -2.18
N ASN A 224 15.42 12.23 -1.03
CA ASN A 224 15.33 13.62 -0.57
C ASN A 224 16.52 14.08 0.31
N GLY A 225 17.54 13.24 0.52
CA GLY A 225 18.67 13.63 1.37
C GLY A 225 19.90 12.72 1.23
N PRO A 226 21.03 13.12 1.86
CA PRO A 226 22.30 12.39 1.78
C PRO A 226 22.33 11.09 2.61
N GLY A 227 21.25 10.73 3.30
CA GLY A 227 21.17 9.56 4.17
C GLY A 227 19.94 8.70 3.87
N PHE A 228 20.06 7.41 4.15
CA PHE A 228 18.95 6.47 4.05
C PHE A 228 17.83 6.89 5.00
N THR A 229 16.60 6.92 4.47
CA THR A 229 15.40 7.16 5.26
C THR A 229 14.54 5.90 5.20
N MET A 230 14.13 5.40 6.38
CA MET A 230 13.24 4.25 6.45
C MET A 230 11.92 4.54 5.70
N PRO A 231 11.32 3.53 5.03
CA PRO A 231 10.11 3.71 4.24
C PRO A 231 8.95 4.25 5.10
N THR A 232 8.06 5.03 4.51
CA THR A 232 6.82 5.43 5.19
C THR A 232 5.73 4.39 4.90
N ILE A 233 5.13 3.84 5.95
CA ILE A 233 4.01 2.92 5.83
C ILE A 233 2.75 3.71 5.53
N VAL A 234 2.04 3.33 4.47
CA VAL A 234 0.77 3.94 4.09
C VAL A 234 -0.29 2.85 4.02
N LEU A 235 -1.34 2.98 4.83
CA LEU A 235 -2.50 2.10 4.77
C LEU A 235 -3.41 2.58 3.64
N ILE A 236 -3.81 1.68 2.74
CA ILE A 236 -4.60 2.00 1.55
C ILE A 236 -5.88 1.15 1.46
N ASP A 237 -6.75 1.50 0.52
CA ASP A 237 -7.97 0.78 0.18
C ASP A 237 -9.06 0.78 1.28
N PHE A 238 -9.64 1.96 1.52
CA PHE A 238 -10.68 2.15 2.54
C PHE A 238 -12.10 1.78 2.04
N ASN A 239 -12.21 0.95 1.01
CA ASN A 239 -13.49 0.58 0.39
C ASN A 239 -14.43 -0.22 1.33
N ARG A 240 -13.87 -0.83 2.38
CA ARG A 240 -14.55 -1.64 3.41
C ARG A 240 -14.57 -0.97 4.78
N ALA A 241 -14.02 0.23 4.88
CA ALA A 241 -13.91 0.91 6.15
C ALA A 241 -15.30 1.25 6.72
N SER A 242 -15.42 1.16 8.04
CA SER A 242 -16.65 1.49 8.76
C SER A 242 -16.46 2.73 9.62
N LEU A 243 -17.43 3.63 9.55
CA LEU A 243 -17.52 4.76 10.47
C LEU A 243 -18.21 4.31 11.75
N ASN A 244 -17.69 4.74 12.90
CA ASN A 244 -18.18 4.35 14.22
C ASN A 244 -18.19 2.82 14.42
N PRO A 245 -17.04 2.16 14.22
CA PRO A 245 -16.92 0.71 14.36
C PRO A 245 -17.20 0.28 15.80
N ASN A 246 -17.71 -0.94 15.94
CA ASN A 246 -17.72 -1.60 17.25
C ASN A 246 -16.34 -2.18 17.59
N GLU A 247 -16.16 -2.62 18.84
CA GLU A 247 -14.88 -3.17 19.29
C GLU A 247 -14.46 -4.45 18.56
N LYS A 248 -15.41 -5.23 18.04
CA LYS A 248 -15.07 -6.42 17.24
C LYS A 248 -14.41 -6.04 15.92
N GLN A 249 -14.90 -4.99 15.25
CA GLN A 249 -14.30 -4.46 14.01
C GLN A 249 -12.90 -3.90 14.28
N LYS A 250 -12.74 -3.09 15.33
CA LYS A 250 -11.42 -2.61 15.75
C LYS A 250 -10.47 -3.76 16.13
N GLY A 251 -10.98 -4.78 16.83
CA GLY A 251 -10.23 -5.98 17.20
C GLY A 251 -9.75 -6.79 15.99
N ALA A 252 -10.53 -6.83 14.91
CA ALA A 252 -10.13 -7.48 13.66
C ALA A 252 -8.90 -6.78 13.06
N ASP A 253 -8.93 -5.45 12.88
CA ASP A 253 -7.78 -4.69 12.38
C ASP A 253 -6.52 -4.92 13.24
N ARG A 254 -6.66 -4.88 14.57
CA ARG A 254 -5.55 -5.15 15.51
C ARG A 254 -4.94 -6.53 15.32
N SER A 255 -5.78 -7.55 15.15
CA SER A 255 -5.35 -8.94 14.98
C SER A 255 -4.57 -9.13 13.68
N PHE A 256 -4.91 -8.37 12.63
CA PHE A 256 -4.19 -8.40 11.36
C PHE A 256 -2.80 -7.76 11.43
N VAL A 257 -2.66 -6.63 12.14
CA VAL A 257 -1.33 -6.05 12.40
C VAL A 257 -0.42 -7.10 13.05
N ALA A 258 -0.96 -7.89 13.98
CA ALA A 258 -0.21 -8.97 14.60
C ALA A 258 0.17 -10.09 13.60
N HIS A 259 -0.76 -10.49 12.75
CA HIS A 259 -0.55 -11.51 11.71
C HIS A 259 0.58 -11.13 10.75
N GLU A 260 0.52 -9.92 10.20
CA GLU A 260 1.47 -9.45 9.17
C GLU A 260 2.91 -9.35 9.72
N LEU A 261 3.05 -8.92 10.98
CA LEU A 261 4.35 -8.84 11.64
C LEU A 261 4.93 -10.23 11.95
N GLU A 262 4.09 -11.25 12.17
CA GLU A 262 4.56 -12.61 12.39
C GLU A 262 5.14 -13.20 11.10
N ASP A 263 4.41 -13.08 10.00
CA ASP A 263 4.81 -13.65 8.71
C ASP A 263 6.09 -13.01 8.16
N THR A 264 6.32 -11.73 8.49
CA THR A 264 7.55 -11.01 8.11
C THR A 264 8.76 -11.32 9.00
N SER A 265 8.55 -11.96 10.16
CA SER A 265 9.60 -12.18 11.15
C SER A 265 10.30 -13.53 10.99
N THR A 266 11.53 -13.52 10.46
CA THR A 266 12.39 -14.73 10.44
C THR A 266 13.43 -14.68 11.57
N PRO A 267 13.50 -15.71 12.45
CA PRO A 267 14.37 -15.67 13.61
C PRO A 267 15.85 -15.84 13.20
N LYS A 268 16.64 -14.76 13.26
CA LYS A 268 18.11 -14.83 13.08
C LYS A 268 18.92 -14.56 14.36
N ARG A 269 18.38 -13.83 15.33
CA ARG A 269 19.04 -13.57 16.62
C ARG A 269 18.06 -13.87 17.75
N SER A 270 18.27 -15.00 18.41
CA SER A 270 17.46 -15.43 19.57
C SER A 270 17.77 -14.55 20.79
N SER A 271 17.20 -13.35 20.83
CA SER A 271 16.98 -12.67 22.11
C SER A 271 15.66 -13.19 22.70
N THR A 272 15.62 -13.33 24.03
CA THR A 272 14.40 -13.68 24.76
C THR A 272 13.26 -12.69 24.47
N TRP A 273 13.62 -11.43 24.19
CA TRP A 273 12.68 -10.38 23.80
C TRP A 273 12.03 -10.62 22.44
N TRP A 274 12.81 -10.92 21.39
CA TRP A 274 12.27 -11.19 20.05
C TRP A 274 11.29 -12.36 20.06
N ASN A 275 11.64 -13.44 20.78
CA ASN A 275 10.72 -14.57 20.96
C ASN A 275 9.44 -14.17 21.70
N GLY A 276 9.53 -13.25 22.66
CA GLY A 276 8.37 -12.66 23.34
C GLY A 276 7.50 -11.83 22.40
N PHE A 277 8.11 -11.01 21.54
CA PHE A 277 7.43 -10.23 20.50
C PHE A 277 6.69 -11.14 19.52
N ILE A 278 7.35 -12.15 18.95
CA ILE A 278 6.71 -13.12 18.03
C ILE A 278 5.59 -13.91 18.73
N SER A 279 5.80 -14.30 19.99
CA SER A 279 4.76 -15.00 20.75
C SER A 279 3.54 -14.11 21.00
N PHE A 280 3.73 -12.82 21.26
CA PHE A 280 2.65 -11.85 21.36
C PHE A 280 1.87 -11.75 20.05
N LEU A 281 2.56 -11.66 18.91
CA LEU A 281 1.92 -11.60 17.60
C LEU A 281 1.07 -12.85 17.33
N LYS A 282 1.61 -14.03 17.63
CA LYS A 282 0.91 -15.33 17.51
C LYS A 282 -0.37 -15.41 18.35
N ILE A 283 -0.35 -14.90 19.57
CA ILE A 283 -1.52 -14.89 20.46
C ILE A 283 -2.62 -14.00 19.87
N ASN A 284 -2.24 -12.84 19.34
CA ASN A 284 -3.17 -11.87 18.77
C ASN A 284 -3.66 -12.24 17.36
N LYS A 285 -3.02 -13.20 16.67
CA LYS A 285 -3.47 -13.76 15.39
C LYS A 285 -4.77 -14.57 15.49
N SER A 286 -5.12 -15.08 16.67
CA SER A 286 -6.29 -15.94 16.83
C SER A 286 -7.59 -15.14 16.65
N GLN A 287 -8.25 -15.32 15.49
CA GLN A 287 -9.57 -14.74 15.19
C GLN A 287 -10.64 -15.09 16.24
N TYR A 288 -10.45 -16.16 17.02
CA TYR A 288 -11.34 -16.56 18.11
C TYR A 288 -11.24 -15.66 19.35
N LEU A 289 -10.26 -14.76 19.41
CA LEU A 289 -10.01 -13.85 20.53
C LEU A 289 -10.16 -12.37 20.13
N GLN A 290 -10.91 -12.02 19.07
CA GLN A 290 -11.11 -10.62 18.66
C GLN A 290 -11.61 -9.68 19.78
N GLU A 291 -12.38 -10.21 20.75
CA GLU A 291 -12.83 -9.44 21.94
C GLU A 291 -11.77 -9.35 23.05
N LYS A 292 -10.73 -10.17 22.98
CA LYS A 292 -9.58 -10.22 23.91
C LYS A 292 -8.26 -9.88 23.22
N SER A 293 -8.30 -9.35 22.00
CA SER A 293 -7.11 -8.86 21.31
C SER A 293 -6.51 -7.78 22.21
N LEU A 294 -5.24 -7.92 22.55
CA LEU A 294 -4.57 -6.93 23.38
C LEU A 294 -4.63 -5.58 22.66
N THR A 295 -4.91 -4.53 23.43
CA THR A 295 -5.05 -3.16 22.96
C THR A 295 -3.72 -2.60 22.48
N PHE A 296 -3.75 -1.53 21.69
CA PHE A 296 -2.53 -0.82 21.30
C PHE A 296 -1.76 -0.26 22.49
N ILE A 297 -2.46 0.07 23.58
CA ILE A 297 -1.87 0.47 24.86
C ILE A 297 -1.01 -0.67 25.40
N GLU A 298 -1.55 -1.88 25.50
CA GLU A 298 -0.80 -3.05 25.99
C GLU A 298 0.41 -3.38 25.11
N PHE A 299 0.27 -3.27 23.78
CA PHE A 299 1.40 -3.43 22.87
C PHE A 299 2.51 -2.39 23.13
N LYS A 300 2.15 -1.11 23.28
CA LYS A 300 3.10 -0.03 23.54
C LYS A 300 3.77 -0.17 24.90
N ASP A 301 3.00 -0.51 25.93
CA ASP A 301 3.52 -0.72 27.28
C ASP A 301 4.53 -1.87 27.31
N GLN A 302 4.26 -2.94 26.56
CA GLN A 302 5.12 -4.12 26.55
C GLN A 302 6.34 -3.99 25.63
N PHE A 303 6.20 -3.37 24.45
CA PHE A 303 7.23 -3.39 23.41
C PHE A 303 7.70 -2.00 22.97
N GLY A 304 6.90 -0.94 23.18
CA GLY A 304 7.14 0.38 22.60
C GLY A 304 8.49 0.99 22.97
N ALA A 305 8.89 0.91 24.25
CA ALA A 305 10.17 1.43 24.72
C ALA A 305 11.37 0.73 24.04
N GLU A 306 11.32 -0.61 23.93
CA GLU A 306 12.40 -1.39 23.32
C GLU A 306 12.42 -1.20 21.79
N ILE A 307 11.26 -1.12 21.13
CA ILE A 307 11.16 -0.80 19.71
C ILE A 307 11.82 0.56 19.43
N ASN A 308 11.48 1.59 20.21
CA ASN A 308 12.08 2.92 20.04
C ASN A 308 13.59 2.88 20.25
N ARG A 309 14.06 2.24 21.32
CA ARG A 309 15.49 2.08 21.60
C ARG A 309 16.23 1.39 20.45
N ARG A 310 15.70 0.29 19.92
CA ARG A 310 16.29 -0.45 18.79
C ARG A 310 16.29 0.37 17.50
N LEU A 311 15.26 1.18 17.25
CA LEU A 311 15.18 2.08 16.10
C LEU A 311 16.07 3.33 16.24
N GLU A 312 16.45 3.71 17.45
CA GLU A 312 17.42 4.79 17.72
C GLU A 312 18.87 4.29 17.63
N GLU A 313 19.11 3.00 17.88
CA GLU A 313 20.42 2.35 17.86
C GLU A 313 20.74 1.59 16.56
N VAL A 314 20.05 1.92 15.47
CA VAL A 314 20.24 1.22 14.18
C VAL A 314 21.65 1.49 13.67
N THR A 315 22.37 0.40 13.35
CA THR A 315 23.72 0.49 12.80
C THR A 315 23.71 0.77 11.29
N GLU A 316 24.80 1.34 10.78
CA GLU A 316 24.99 1.53 9.33
C GLU A 316 24.91 0.21 8.53
N ASP A 317 25.33 -0.91 9.13
CA ASP A 317 25.20 -2.24 8.54
C ASP A 317 23.73 -2.67 8.42
N GLU A 318 22.93 -2.48 9.47
CA GLU A 318 21.48 -2.76 9.45
C GLU A 318 20.76 -1.85 8.45
N ILE A 319 21.12 -0.57 8.36
CA ILE A 319 20.65 0.35 7.32
C ILE A 319 20.98 -0.19 5.93
N GLY A 320 22.23 -0.58 5.69
CA GLY A 320 22.67 -1.15 4.41
C GLY A 320 21.92 -2.44 4.05
N GLN A 321 21.60 -3.29 5.03
CA GLN A 321 20.80 -4.50 4.82
C GLN A 321 19.35 -4.17 4.42
N VAL A 322 18.71 -3.20 5.09
CA VAL A 322 17.36 -2.75 4.73
C VAL A 322 17.37 -2.13 3.34
N GLN A 323 18.30 -1.20 3.10
CA GLN A 323 18.42 -0.51 1.83
C GLN A 323 18.60 -1.51 0.67
N GLY A 324 19.55 -2.44 0.80
CA GLY A 324 19.79 -3.45 -0.23
C GLY A 324 18.61 -4.38 -0.47
N LEU A 325 17.80 -4.69 0.56
CA LEU A 325 16.58 -5.46 0.39
C LEU A 325 15.51 -4.64 -0.35
N LEU A 326 15.25 -3.40 0.05
CA LEU A 326 14.23 -2.57 -0.55
C LEU A 326 14.58 -2.19 -2.00
N ASP A 327 15.86 -1.91 -2.29
CA ASP A 327 16.37 -1.68 -3.65
C ASP A 327 16.08 -2.88 -4.56
N MET A 328 16.35 -4.09 -4.06
CA MET A 328 16.12 -5.32 -4.79
C MET A 328 14.64 -5.55 -5.11
N VAL A 329 13.74 -5.23 -4.18
CA VAL A 329 12.29 -5.35 -4.40
C VAL A 329 11.81 -4.27 -5.36
N ALA A 330 12.28 -3.03 -5.19
CA ALA A 330 11.95 -1.92 -6.08
C ALA A 330 12.37 -2.23 -7.52
N GLU A 331 13.58 -2.74 -7.75
CA GLU A 331 14.07 -3.11 -9.08
C GLU A 331 13.21 -4.20 -9.75
N LYS A 332 12.68 -5.16 -8.98
CA LYS A 332 11.91 -6.29 -9.51
C LYS A 332 10.43 -5.98 -9.72
N GLU A 333 9.82 -5.29 -8.78
CA GLU A 333 8.36 -5.21 -8.65
C GLU A 333 7.79 -3.81 -8.92
N VAL A 334 8.60 -2.76 -8.78
CA VAL A 334 8.12 -1.39 -8.87
C VAL A 334 8.25 -0.88 -10.30
N ARG A 335 7.10 -0.55 -10.90
CA ARG A 335 7.03 0.09 -12.22
C ARG A 335 6.25 1.40 -12.10
N PHE A 336 6.95 2.50 -11.83
CA PHE A 336 6.38 3.84 -11.96
C PHE A 336 6.55 4.39 -13.38
N PRO A 337 5.60 5.18 -13.88
CA PRO A 337 5.84 5.98 -15.08
C PRO A 337 7.07 6.86 -14.89
N SER A 338 8.02 6.81 -15.83
CA SER A 338 9.18 7.70 -15.80
C SER A 338 8.75 9.16 -16.01
N GLU A 339 9.53 10.10 -15.48
CA GLU A 339 9.29 11.53 -15.71
C GLU A 339 9.27 11.88 -17.20
N ASP A 340 10.14 11.25 -17.99
CA ASP A 340 10.17 11.43 -19.45
C ASP A 340 8.88 10.94 -20.12
N ARG A 341 8.32 9.81 -19.67
CA ARG A 341 7.03 9.31 -20.19
C ARG A 341 5.88 10.26 -19.82
N ILE A 342 5.90 10.81 -18.61
CA ILE A 342 4.89 11.80 -18.19
C ILE A 342 5.00 13.05 -19.07
N ARG A 343 6.22 13.56 -19.29
CA ARG A 343 6.48 14.72 -20.14
C ARG A 343 6.04 14.47 -21.59
N GLU A 344 6.43 13.35 -22.17
CA GLU A 344 6.07 12.96 -23.55
C GLU A 344 4.56 12.95 -23.76
N VAL A 345 3.81 12.35 -22.83
CA VAL A 345 2.34 12.26 -22.93
C VAL A 345 1.67 13.63 -22.79
N LEU A 346 2.24 14.53 -21.99
CA LEU A 346 1.73 15.90 -21.84
C LEU A 346 2.01 16.73 -23.09
N GLU A 347 3.20 16.62 -23.68
CA GLU A 347 3.60 17.35 -24.89
C GLU A 347 2.80 16.92 -26.14
N GLN A 348 2.63 15.61 -26.37
CA GLN A 348 1.89 15.07 -27.53
C GLN A 348 0.42 15.50 -27.62
N ARG A 349 -0.17 15.96 -26.51
CA ARG A 349 -1.58 16.36 -26.41
C ARG A 349 -1.80 17.86 -26.52
N GLU A 350 -0.75 18.68 -26.48
CA GLU A 350 -0.86 20.14 -26.68
C GLU A 350 -0.80 20.53 -28.17
N ASP A 351 -0.22 19.66 -29.01
CA ASP A 351 -0.01 19.89 -30.44
C ASP A 351 -1.20 19.46 -31.35
N GLY A 352 -2.31 18.97 -30.78
CA GLY A 352 -3.51 18.54 -31.51
C GLY A 352 -4.79 18.99 -30.82
#